data_AF-A0A7S1WKX8-F1
#
_entry.id   AF-A0A7S1WKX8-F1
#
_cell.length_a   1.000
_cell.length_b   1.000
_cell.length_c   1.000
_cell.angle_alpha   90.00
_cell.angle_beta   90.00
_cell.angle_gamma   90.00
#
_symmetry.space_group_name_H-M   'P 1'
#
loop_
_entity.id
_entity.type
_entity.pdbx_description
1 polymer ?
#
loop_
_entity_poly.entity_id
_entity_poly.type
_entity_poly.pdbx_seq_one_letter_code
_entity_poly.pdbx_strand_id
1 'polypeptide(L)'
;AEGVLSVLNADSQAAQEQRDLVRTAFVEGAQAEDFDEEQEERAREREEVQRGPEELAGWGHWTGEGAPARRPKRAKPEPAAEAPARKQPRVQLYEGAGDKAAKYFVNSLPHGMTSAQQYHAQMKMPLGPEWTGLQTHLQRVKPKTFVKVGGIVPPLQYVKHLPPEQRDFALKTWSASKQPKRLKARM
;
A
#
# COMPACT_ATOMS: atom_id res chain seq x y z
N ALA A 1 49.29 -2.83 -12.69
CA ALA A 1 48.25 -3.24 -11.71
C ALA A 1 48.83 -3.77 -10.39
N GLU A 2 50.14 -4.04 -10.29
CA GLU A 2 50.72 -4.73 -9.12
C GLU A 2 50.93 -3.87 -7.86
N GLY A 3 50.89 -2.53 -7.97
CA GLY A 3 51.04 -1.64 -6.81
C GLY A 3 49.89 -1.71 -5.81
N VAL A 4 48.66 -1.97 -6.26
CA VAL A 4 47.45 -1.98 -5.41
C VAL A 4 47.38 -3.24 -4.53
N LEU A 5 47.91 -4.37 -5.02
CA LEU A 5 47.93 -5.64 -4.28
C LEU A 5 49.11 -5.73 -3.30
N SER A 6 50.12 -4.86 -3.42
CA SER A 6 51.28 -4.83 -2.49
C SER A 6 50.88 -4.46 -1.06
N VAL A 7 49.85 -3.61 -0.91
CA VAL A 7 49.28 -3.22 0.38
C VAL A 7 48.62 -4.42 1.08
N LEU A 8 48.05 -5.36 0.31
CA LEU A 8 47.53 -6.62 0.80
C LEU A 8 48.63 -7.67 1.05
N ASN A 9 49.91 -7.39 0.77
CA ASN A 9 51.04 -8.29 1.05
C ASN A 9 51.92 -7.79 2.21
N ALA A 10 51.67 -6.59 2.73
CA ALA A 10 52.37 -6.05 3.90
C ALA A 10 51.87 -6.66 5.23
N ASP A 11 52.76 -6.83 6.21
CA ASP A 11 52.43 -7.38 7.55
C ASP A 11 52.05 -6.31 8.58
N SER A 12 51.63 -5.12 8.12
CA SER A 12 51.11 -4.10 9.02
C SER A 12 49.73 -4.49 9.56
N GLN A 13 49.40 -4.02 10.77
CA GLN A 13 48.10 -4.29 11.41
C GLN A 13 46.92 -3.86 10.51
N ALA A 14 47.00 -2.69 9.89
CA ALA A 14 45.99 -2.22 8.94
C ALA A 14 45.84 -3.12 7.70
N ALA A 15 46.93 -3.74 7.22
CA ALA A 15 46.86 -4.67 6.10
C ALA A 15 46.27 -6.03 6.51
N GLN A 16 46.49 -6.47 7.76
CA GLN A 16 45.85 -7.65 8.33
C GLN A 16 44.34 -7.44 8.48
N GLU A 17 43.92 -6.32 9.07
CA GLU A 17 42.50 -5.94 9.19
C GLU A 17 41.80 -5.86 7.83
N GLN A 18 42.46 -5.28 6.82
CA GLN A 18 41.92 -5.20 5.47
C GLN A 18 41.82 -6.57 4.78
N ARG A 19 42.80 -7.47 4.97
CA ARG A 19 42.73 -8.85 4.48
C ARG A 19 41.60 -9.62 5.13
N ASP A 20 41.40 -9.44 6.43
CA ASP A 20 40.34 -10.12 7.18
C ASP A 20 38.96 -9.60 6.74
N LEU A 21 38.81 -8.29 6.52
CA LEU A 21 37.61 -7.70 5.91
C LEU A 21 37.35 -8.21 4.49
N VAL A 22 38.38 -8.34 3.66
CA VAL A 22 38.24 -8.89 2.30
C VAL A 22 37.88 -10.38 2.36
N ARG A 23 38.44 -11.14 3.31
CA ARG A 23 38.07 -12.54 3.52
C ARG A 23 36.62 -12.66 3.97
N THR A 24 36.16 -11.88 4.93
CA THR A 24 34.76 -11.96 5.39
C THR A 24 33.76 -11.47 4.34
N ALA A 25 34.10 -10.41 3.58
CA ALA A 25 33.21 -9.84 2.56
C ALA A 25 33.15 -10.66 1.26
N PHE A 26 34.21 -11.40 0.90
CA PHE A 26 34.30 -12.12 -0.37
C PHE A 26 34.44 -13.65 -0.26
N VAL A 27 34.68 -14.22 0.93
CA VAL A 27 34.60 -15.69 1.12
C VAL A 27 33.14 -16.07 1.33
N GLU A 28 32.60 -16.77 0.34
CA GLU A 28 31.19 -17.13 0.08
C GLU A 28 30.51 -18.03 1.16
N GLY A 29 31.08 -18.17 2.36
CA GLY A 29 30.68 -19.18 3.36
C GLY A 29 29.90 -18.66 4.58
N ALA A 30 30.45 -17.68 5.32
CA ALA A 30 29.93 -17.31 6.65
C ALA A 30 28.72 -16.35 6.61
N GLN A 31 28.56 -15.59 5.53
CA GLN A 31 27.54 -14.53 5.42
C GLN A 31 26.10 -15.04 5.53
N ALA A 32 25.87 -16.30 5.16
CA ALA A 32 24.57 -16.94 5.28
C ALA A 32 24.25 -17.30 6.73
N GLU A 33 25.25 -17.81 7.45
CA GLU A 33 25.13 -18.23 8.84
C GLU A 33 24.97 -17.00 9.74
N ASP A 34 25.81 -15.98 9.56
CA ASP A 34 25.73 -14.70 10.28
C ASP A 34 24.34 -14.05 10.09
N PHE A 35 23.79 -14.10 8.87
CA PHE A 35 22.47 -13.56 8.57
C PHE A 35 21.33 -14.34 9.23
N ASP A 36 21.43 -15.68 9.27
CA ASP A 36 20.44 -16.52 9.93
C ASP A 36 20.48 -16.31 11.45
N GLU A 37 21.67 -16.16 12.04
CA GLU A 37 21.87 -15.82 13.46
C GLU A 37 21.27 -14.46 13.83
N GLU A 38 21.55 -13.40 13.04
CA GLU A 38 20.96 -12.07 13.25
C GLU A 38 19.43 -12.08 13.14
N GLN A 39 18.87 -12.89 12.24
CA GLN A 39 17.42 -13.03 12.11
C GLN A 39 16.80 -13.75 13.29
N GLU A 40 17.44 -14.80 13.80
CA GLU A 40 17.00 -15.49 15.00
C GLU A 40 17.04 -14.59 16.23
N GLU A 41 18.12 -13.83 16.42
CA GLU A 41 18.25 -12.87 17.52
C GLU A 41 17.11 -11.84 17.47
N ARG A 42 16.90 -11.18 16.33
CA ARG A 42 15.84 -10.18 16.17
C ARG A 42 14.44 -10.79 16.33
N ALA A 43 14.24 -12.03 15.93
CA ALA A 43 12.97 -12.74 16.16
C ALA A 43 12.73 -12.94 17.66
N ARG A 44 13.75 -13.34 18.42
CA ARG A 44 13.67 -13.49 19.89
C ARG A 44 13.37 -12.15 20.57
N GLU A 45 14.04 -11.07 20.17
CA GLU A 45 13.75 -9.71 20.68
C GLU A 45 12.29 -9.29 20.41
N ARG A 46 11.76 -9.56 19.22
CA ARG A 46 10.36 -9.25 18.86
C ARG A 46 9.36 -10.07 19.68
N GLU A 47 9.64 -11.35 19.91
CA GLU A 47 8.82 -12.21 20.75
C GLU A 47 8.84 -11.75 22.21
N GLU A 48 9.99 -11.35 22.74
CA GLU A 48 10.14 -10.84 24.10
C GLU A 48 9.33 -9.54 24.31
N VAL A 49 9.38 -8.61 23.34
CA VAL A 49 8.56 -7.38 23.36
C VAL A 49 7.06 -7.69 23.30
N GLN A 50 6.63 -8.66 22.49
CA GLN A 50 5.23 -9.09 22.42
C GLN A 50 4.76 -9.81 23.70
N ARG A 51 5.68 -10.48 24.40
CA ARG A 51 5.41 -11.19 25.65
C ARG A 51 5.42 -10.30 26.88
N GLY A 52 5.35 -8.97 26.70
CA GLY A 52 5.16 -8.00 27.78
C GLY A 52 4.08 -8.44 28.79
N PRO A 53 4.21 -8.04 30.06
CA PRO A 53 3.78 -8.82 31.21
C PRO A 53 2.33 -9.27 31.13
N GLU A 54 2.17 -10.59 31.18
CA GLU A 54 0.94 -11.33 31.38
C GLU A 54 0.12 -10.66 32.50
N GLU A 55 -1.07 -10.15 32.14
CA GLU A 55 -2.14 -9.64 32.98
C GLU A 55 -1.74 -9.18 34.41
N LEU A 56 -1.46 -7.88 34.57
CA LEU A 56 -1.43 -7.24 35.90
C LEU A 56 -2.72 -7.59 36.66
N ALA A 57 -2.56 -8.22 37.82
CA ALA A 57 -3.68 -8.65 38.65
C ALA A 57 -4.61 -7.46 38.95
N GLY A 58 -5.85 -7.52 38.44
CA GLY A 58 -6.81 -6.44 38.60
C GLY A 58 -7.22 -6.19 40.06
N TRP A 59 -8.06 -5.18 40.27
CA TRP A 59 -8.64 -4.74 41.56
C TRP A 59 -9.45 -5.81 42.33
N GLY A 60 -9.38 -7.09 41.95
CA GLY A 60 -9.97 -8.22 42.66
C GLY A 60 -8.97 -9.14 43.38
N HIS A 61 -7.66 -8.91 43.25
CA HIS A 61 -6.61 -9.80 43.82
C HIS A 61 -6.20 -9.48 45.27
N TRP A 62 -6.71 -8.39 45.84
CA TRP A 62 -6.42 -7.91 47.19
C TRP A 62 -7.31 -8.54 48.29
N THR A 63 -8.22 -9.46 47.93
CA THR A 63 -9.04 -10.16 48.93
C THR A 63 -8.18 -11.08 49.79
N GLY A 64 -8.28 -10.93 51.11
CA GLY A 64 -7.40 -11.57 52.09
C GLY A 64 -7.46 -13.10 52.16
N GLU A 65 -6.48 -13.64 52.88
CA GLU A 65 -6.18 -15.07 53.08
C GLU A 65 -7.42 -15.85 53.53
N GLY A 66 -8.10 -16.51 52.58
CA GLY A 66 -9.32 -17.29 52.83
C GLY A 66 -10.42 -17.18 51.77
N ALA A 67 -10.38 -16.18 50.88
CA ALA A 67 -11.31 -16.11 49.75
C ALA A 67 -10.91 -17.12 48.64
N PRO A 68 -11.84 -17.88 48.03
CA PRO A 68 -11.50 -18.78 46.95
C PRO A 68 -11.00 -17.96 45.76
N ALA A 69 -9.75 -18.21 45.35
CA ALA A 69 -9.16 -17.54 44.19
C ALA A 69 -10.12 -17.68 43.01
N ARG A 70 -10.60 -16.55 42.47
CA ARG A 70 -11.35 -16.54 41.21
C ARG A 70 -10.37 -17.08 40.18
N ARG A 71 -10.55 -18.35 39.77
CA ARG A 71 -9.73 -18.95 38.72
C ARG A 71 -9.75 -17.97 37.56
N PRO A 72 -8.59 -17.49 37.08
CA PRO A 72 -8.58 -16.70 35.87
C PRO A 72 -9.36 -17.52 34.84
N LYS A 73 -10.25 -16.87 34.09
CA LYS A 73 -10.74 -17.49 32.86
C LYS A 73 -9.47 -17.73 32.08
N ARG A 74 -8.92 -18.94 32.16
CA ARG A 74 -7.87 -19.40 31.26
C ARG A 74 -8.51 -19.16 29.90
N ALA A 75 -8.15 -18.06 29.25
CA ALA A 75 -8.16 -18.03 27.82
C ALA A 75 -7.46 -19.35 27.48
N LYS A 76 -8.22 -20.28 26.87
CA LYS A 76 -7.62 -21.51 26.38
C LYS A 76 -6.35 -21.03 25.68
N PRO A 77 -5.15 -21.54 26.00
CA PRO A 77 -4.04 -21.29 25.11
C PRO A 77 -4.59 -21.75 23.77
N GLU A 78 -4.80 -20.81 22.85
CA GLU A 78 -5.00 -21.21 21.47
C GLU A 78 -3.83 -22.15 21.23
N PRO A 79 -4.07 -23.38 20.74
CA PRO A 79 -2.97 -24.25 20.43
C PRO A 79 -2.05 -23.37 19.60
N ALA A 80 -0.81 -23.18 20.07
CA ALA A 80 0.22 -22.58 19.27
C ALA A 80 0.25 -23.50 18.06
N ALA A 81 -0.52 -23.13 17.04
CA ALA A 81 -0.56 -23.84 15.80
C ALA A 81 0.89 -23.74 15.41
N GLU A 82 1.60 -24.88 15.47
CA GLU A 82 2.99 -24.99 15.08
C GLU A 82 3.02 -24.43 13.67
N ALA A 83 3.32 -23.13 13.60
CA ALA A 83 3.35 -22.42 12.36
C ALA A 83 4.48 -23.16 11.63
N PRO A 84 4.20 -23.82 10.50
CA PRO A 84 5.18 -24.67 9.86
C PRO A 84 6.41 -23.80 9.67
N ALA A 85 7.53 -24.22 10.27
CA ALA A 85 8.76 -23.43 10.41
C ALA A 85 8.94 -22.58 9.16
N ARG A 86 8.48 -21.33 9.24
CA ARG A 86 8.36 -20.49 8.04
C ARG A 86 9.80 -20.21 7.71
N LYS A 87 10.29 -20.78 6.61
CA LYS A 87 11.64 -20.50 6.10
C LYS A 87 11.82 -18.99 6.18
N GLN A 88 12.70 -18.53 7.05
CA GLN A 88 12.87 -17.11 7.26
C GLN A 88 13.30 -16.51 5.92
N PRO A 89 12.60 -15.48 5.42
CA PRO A 89 12.95 -14.89 4.15
C PRO A 89 14.40 -14.39 4.23
N ARG A 90 15.19 -14.64 3.18
CA ARG A 90 16.61 -14.25 3.12
C ARG A 90 16.82 -12.74 2.89
N VAL A 91 15.78 -11.95 3.15
CA VAL A 91 15.70 -10.51 2.89
C VAL A 91 15.15 -9.84 4.13
N GLN A 92 15.96 -8.98 4.76
CA GLN A 92 15.50 -8.12 5.83
C GLN A 92 14.86 -6.86 5.24
N LEU A 93 13.64 -6.55 5.66
CA LEU A 93 12.92 -5.34 5.30
C LEU A 93 12.95 -4.37 6.47
N TYR A 94 13.21 -3.09 6.19
CA TYR A 94 13.00 -2.04 7.16
C TYR A 94 11.49 -1.76 7.31
N GLU A 95 10.94 -2.00 8.50
CA GLU A 95 9.50 -1.84 8.79
C GLU A 95 9.13 -0.43 9.30
N GLY A 96 10.10 0.50 9.38
CA GLY A 96 9.83 1.85 9.86
C GLY A 96 9.12 2.72 8.83
N ALA A 97 8.24 3.60 9.31
CA ALA A 97 7.58 4.59 8.48
C ALA A 97 8.55 5.71 8.08
N GLY A 98 8.53 6.12 6.81
CA GLY A 98 9.27 7.30 6.35
C GLY A 98 8.48 8.59 6.60
N ASP A 99 8.84 9.36 7.64
CA ASP A 99 8.15 10.63 7.99
C ASP A 99 8.06 11.63 6.84
N LYS A 100 9.06 11.63 5.94
CA LYS A 100 9.09 12.49 4.76
C LYS A 100 8.08 12.06 3.71
N ALA A 101 7.86 10.75 3.54
CA ALA A 101 6.91 10.19 2.58
C ALA A 101 5.46 10.29 3.07
N ALA A 102 5.25 10.32 4.40
CA ALA A 102 3.96 10.48 5.05
C ALA A 102 3.11 11.65 4.47
N LYS A 103 3.78 12.74 4.07
CA LYS A 103 3.14 13.95 3.52
C LYS A 103 2.40 13.73 2.20
N TYR A 104 2.79 12.71 1.42
CA TYR A 104 2.19 12.41 0.12
C TYR A 104 1.10 11.33 0.21
N PHE A 105 0.94 10.71 1.38
CA PHE A 105 -0.15 9.78 1.61
C PHE A 105 -1.44 10.52 1.99
N VAL A 106 -2.55 9.86 1.75
CA VAL A 106 -3.88 10.37 2.08
C VAL A 106 -4.23 9.94 3.50
N ASN A 107 -4.40 10.91 4.40
CA ASN A 107 -4.71 10.64 5.82
C ASN A 107 -6.08 9.97 6.02
N SER A 108 -7.07 10.33 5.21
CA SER A 108 -8.45 9.83 5.32
C SER A 108 -9.08 9.67 3.95
N LEU A 109 -9.95 8.68 3.78
CA LEU A 109 -10.63 8.44 2.51
C LEU A 109 -11.45 9.68 2.06
N PRO A 110 -11.37 10.07 0.77
CA PRO A 110 -12.21 11.13 0.23
C PRO A 110 -13.71 10.78 0.28
N HIS A 111 -14.55 11.82 0.37
CA HIS A 111 -16.00 11.68 0.38
C HIS A 111 -16.53 10.92 -0.86
N GLY A 112 -17.49 10.04 -0.65
CA GLY A 112 -18.11 9.23 -1.70
C GLY A 112 -17.40 7.91 -2.00
N MET A 113 -16.28 7.60 -1.31
CA MET A 113 -15.62 6.30 -1.40
C MET A 113 -15.79 5.52 -0.10
N THR A 114 -16.04 4.22 -0.21
CA THR A 114 -16.30 3.35 0.94
C THR A 114 -15.04 2.60 1.38
N SER A 115 -14.11 2.32 0.47
CA SER A 115 -12.93 1.49 0.72
C SER A 115 -11.65 2.09 0.14
N ALA A 116 -10.52 1.85 0.81
CA ALA A 116 -9.21 2.31 0.36
C ALA A 116 -8.85 1.68 -0.98
N GLN A 117 -9.22 0.42 -1.19
CA GLN A 117 -9.01 -0.29 -2.45
C GLN A 117 -9.74 0.39 -3.62
N GLN A 118 -10.94 0.93 -3.37
CA GLN A 118 -11.69 1.67 -4.39
C GLN A 118 -10.97 2.96 -4.77
N TYR A 119 -10.46 3.70 -3.78
CA TYR A 119 -9.68 4.92 -4.02
C TYR A 119 -8.41 4.63 -4.84
N HIS A 120 -7.62 3.63 -4.43
CA HIS A 120 -6.41 3.26 -5.16
C HIS A 120 -6.71 2.76 -6.57
N ALA A 121 -7.77 1.97 -6.76
CA ALA A 121 -8.17 1.50 -8.08
C ALA A 121 -8.54 2.66 -9.03
N GLN A 122 -9.22 3.68 -8.52
CA GLN A 122 -9.55 4.88 -9.31
C GLN A 122 -8.30 5.71 -9.66
N MET A 123 -7.37 5.86 -8.74
CA MET A 123 -6.12 6.63 -8.94
C MET A 123 -5.02 5.86 -9.67
N LYS A 124 -5.18 4.55 -9.88
CA LYS A 124 -4.15 3.67 -10.47
C LYS A 124 -3.70 4.09 -11.87
N MET A 125 -4.57 4.69 -12.66
CA MET A 125 -4.28 5.04 -14.06
C MET A 125 -3.88 6.52 -14.22
N PRO A 126 -2.65 6.82 -14.68
CA PRO A 126 -2.21 8.20 -14.90
C PRO A 126 -3.05 8.89 -15.99
N LEU A 127 -3.22 10.20 -15.89
CA LEU A 127 -4.06 10.98 -16.82
C LEU A 127 -3.27 11.64 -17.95
N GLY A 128 -1.95 11.79 -17.83
CA GLY A 128 -1.17 12.57 -18.80
C GLY A 128 -1.09 11.95 -20.20
N PRO A 129 -0.80 12.77 -21.22
CA PRO A 129 -0.68 12.33 -22.61
C PRO A 129 0.54 11.43 -22.84
N GLU A 130 1.55 11.49 -21.96
CA GLU A 130 2.75 10.63 -22.07
C GLU A 130 2.44 9.15 -21.80
N TRP A 131 1.42 8.87 -20.98
CA TRP A 131 1.07 7.50 -20.58
C TRP A 131 -0.15 6.94 -21.33
N THR A 132 -0.86 7.76 -22.10
CA THR A 132 -2.09 7.37 -22.80
C THR A 132 -2.16 7.99 -24.19
N GLY A 133 -2.73 7.28 -25.16
CA GLY A 133 -2.91 7.83 -26.51
C GLY A 133 -3.76 9.11 -26.51
N LEU A 134 -3.52 10.00 -27.48
CA LEU A 134 -4.18 11.31 -27.54
C LEU A 134 -5.71 11.24 -27.43
N GLN A 135 -6.34 10.29 -28.14
CA GLN A 135 -7.79 10.14 -28.11
C GLN A 135 -8.32 9.76 -26.73
N THR A 136 -7.65 8.85 -26.02
CA THR A 136 -8.08 8.42 -24.68
C THR A 136 -7.80 9.51 -23.65
N HIS A 137 -6.70 10.24 -23.77
CA HIS A 137 -6.41 11.42 -22.97
C HIS A 137 -7.52 12.49 -23.10
N LEU A 138 -7.87 12.87 -24.34
CA LEU A 138 -8.92 13.86 -24.61
C LEU A 138 -10.29 13.42 -24.07
N GLN A 139 -10.59 12.12 -24.10
CA GLN A 139 -11.81 11.57 -23.52
C GLN A 139 -11.80 11.62 -21.98
N ARG A 140 -10.65 11.34 -21.33
CA ARG A 140 -10.53 11.30 -19.85
C ARG A 140 -10.47 12.70 -19.22
N VAL A 141 -9.92 13.69 -19.93
CA VAL A 141 -9.83 15.08 -19.45
C VAL A 141 -11.10 15.88 -19.76
N LYS A 142 -12.02 15.34 -20.57
CA LYS A 142 -13.27 16.03 -20.92
C LYS A 142 -14.09 16.34 -19.65
N PRO A 143 -14.43 17.62 -19.40
CA PRO A 143 -15.21 17.99 -18.22
C PRO A 143 -16.63 17.46 -18.31
N LYS A 144 -17.26 17.24 -17.15
CA LYS A 144 -18.65 16.78 -17.05
C LYS A 144 -19.63 17.78 -17.65
N THR A 145 -19.39 19.07 -17.44
CA THR A 145 -20.21 20.17 -17.97
C THR A 145 -19.38 20.99 -18.95
N PHE A 146 -19.94 21.27 -20.11
CA PHE A 146 -19.33 22.12 -21.13
C PHE A 146 -20.35 23.16 -21.57
N VAL A 147 -20.02 24.43 -21.38
CA VAL A 147 -20.86 25.57 -21.74
C VAL A 147 -20.10 26.42 -22.74
N LYS A 148 -20.77 26.87 -23.80
CA LYS A 148 -20.18 27.78 -24.78
C LYS A 148 -20.02 29.17 -24.16
N VAL A 149 -18.82 29.74 -24.25
CA VAL A 149 -18.54 31.10 -23.78
C VAL A 149 -19.45 32.09 -24.51
N GLY A 150 -20.08 33.00 -23.75
CA GLY A 150 -21.01 34.01 -24.28
C GLY A 150 -22.40 33.49 -24.69
N GLY A 151 -22.70 32.21 -24.47
CA GLY A 151 -24.02 31.65 -24.70
C GLY A 151 -24.95 31.84 -23.51
N ILE A 152 -26.19 32.28 -23.76
CA ILE A 152 -27.26 32.23 -22.76
C ILE A 152 -27.69 30.76 -22.61
N VAL A 153 -27.66 30.23 -21.38
CA VAL A 153 -28.14 28.88 -21.09
C VAL A 153 -29.61 28.97 -20.69
N PRO A 154 -30.55 28.56 -21.55
CA PRO A 154 -31.97 28.56 -21.18
C PRO A 154 -32.23 27.48 -20.11
N PRO A 155 -33.27 27.67 -19.26
CA PRO A 155 -33.69 26.65 -18.32
C PRO A 155 -34.08 25.36 -19.05
N LEU A 156 -33.91 24.22 -18.38
CA LEU A 156 -34.37 22.94 -18.91
C LEU A 156 -35.90 22.96 -19.02
N GLN A 157 -36.42 22.78 -20.23
CA GLN A 157 -37.84 22.69 -20.50
C GLN A 157 -38.20 21.31 -21.03
N TYR A 158 -39.33 20.77 -20.57
CA TYR A 158 -39.83 19.51 -21.07
C TYR A 158 -40.44 19.70 -22.46
N VAL A 159 -40.10 18.82 -23.41
CA VAL A 159 -40.46 18.92 -24.83
C VAL A 159 -41.97 19.08 -25.07
N LYS A 160 -42.82 18.57 -24.17
CA LYS A 160 -44.29 18.71 -24.28
C LYS A 160 -44.80 20.12 -24.03
N HIS A 161 -44.05 20.94 -23.30
CA HIS A 161 -44.43 22.32 -22.97
C HIS A 161 -43.82 23.36 -23.92
N LEU A 162 -43.02 22.91 -24.90
CA LEU A 162 -42.51 23.79 -25.95
C LEU A 162 -43.61 24.06 -26.99
N PRO A 163 -43.58 25.26 -27.61
CA PRO A 163 -44.34 25.52 -28.82
C PRO A 163 -44.08 24.43 -29.88
N PRO A 164 -45.10 24.03 -30.67
CA PRO A 164 -44.97 22.95 -31.66
C PRO A 164 -43.76 23.10 -32.59
N GLU A 165 -43.51 24.33 -33.04
CA GLU A 165 -42.39 24.67 -33.94
C GLU A 165 -41.02 24.35 -33.33
N GLN A 166 -40.81 24.75 -32.06
CA GLN A 166 -39.56 24.53 -31.34
C GLN A 166 -39.39 23.07 -30.96
N ARG A 167 -40.49 22.38 -30.64
CA ARG A 167 -40.53 20.94 -30.36
C ARG A 167 -40.08 20.14 -31.58
N ASP A 168 -40.61 20.43 -32.77
CA ASP A 168 -40.29 19.69 -33.98
C ASP A 168 -38.84 19.92 -34.41
N PHE A 169 -38.35 21.16 -34.26
CA PHE A 169 -36.94 21.48 -34.44
C PHE A 169 -36.05 20.68 -33.47
N ALA A 170 -36.39 20.65 -32.17
CA ALA A 170 -35.66 19.88 -31.18
C ALA A 170 -35.64 18.37 -31.50
N LEU A 171 -36.78 17.79 -31.89
CA LEU A 171 -36.87 16.38 -32.29
C LEU A 171 -36.04 16.07 -33.54
N LYS A 172 -36.01 17.00 -34.50
CA LYS A 172 -35.19 16.89 -35.73
C LYS A 172 -33.69 16.97 -35.44
N THR A 173 -33.26 17.89 -34.56
CA THR A 173 -31.84 17.97 -34.15
C THR A 173 -31.41 16.72 -33.39
N TRP A 174 -32.29 16.16 -32.55
CA TRP A 174 -32.04 14.91 -31.84
C TRP A 174 -31.94 13.71 -32.79
N SER A 175 -32.85 13.60 -33.77
CA SER A 175 -32.85 12.50 -34.73
C SER A 175 -31.72 12.58 -35.77
N ALA A 176 -31.24 13.78 -36.08
CA ALA A 176 -30.09 14.01 -36.96
C ALA A 176 -28.75 13.62 -36.29
N SER A 177 -28.67 13.65 -34.96
CA SER A 177 -27.50 13.16 -34.25
C SER A 177 -27.34 11.66 -34.46
N LYS A 178 -26.15 11.21 -34.91
CA LYS A 178 -25.84 9.79 -35.06
C LYS A 178 -25.99 9.11 -33.70
N GLN A 179 -27.07 8.37 -33.51
CA GLN A 179 -27.27 7.56 -32.31
C GLN A 179 -26.07 6.64 -32.15
N PRO A 180 -25.47 6.54 -30.95
CA PRO A 180 -24.39 5.56 -30.74
C PRO A 180 -24.96 4.19 -31.09
N LYS A 181 -24.24 3.45 -31.94
CA LYS A 181 -24.64 2.09 -32.32
C LYS A 181 -24.78 1.28 -31.02
N ARG A 182 -26.01 0.97 -30.62
CA ARG A 182 -26.27 0.08 -29.48
C ARG A 182 -25.69 -1.27 -29.85
N LEU A 183 -24.52 -1.60 -29.30
CA LEU A 183 -24.00 -2.95 -29.33
C LEU A 183 -25.02 -3.81 -28.58
N LYS A 184 -25.78 -4.64 -29.31
CA LYS A 184 -26.65 -5.63 -28.68
C LYS A 184 -25.72 -6.57 -27.93
N ALA A 185 -25.79 -6.58 -26.59
CA ALA A 185 -25.12 -7.58 -25.80
C ALA A 185 -25.58 -8.96 -26.32
N ARG A 186 -24.65 -9.78 -26.79
CA ARG A 186 -24.93 -11.19 -27.06
C ARG A 186 -25.01 -11.84 -25.68
N MET A 187 -26.20 -12.29 -25.32
CA MET A 187 -26.41 -13.27 -24.25
C MET A 187 -25.81 -14.61 -24.68
#